data_AF-A0A972U2T9-F1
#
_entry.id   AF-A0A972U2T9-F1
#
_cell.length_a   1.000
_cell.length_b   1.000
_cell.length_c   1.000
_cell.angle_alpha   90.00
_cell.angle_beta   90.00
_cell.angle_gamma   90.00
#
_symmetry.space_group_name_H-M   'P 1'
#
loop_
_entity.id
_entity.type
_entity.pdbx_description
1 polymer ?
#
loop_
_entity_poly.entity_id
_entity_poly.type
_entity_poly.pdbx_seq_one_letter_code
_entity_poly.pdbx_strand_id
1 'polypeptide(L)'
;MSLTERDRLAFEQFEESWSTNTELRDVANNNDLDGFRLEFEKVFKSTVLDNEEANQDLYDRIYNDEQFAKRVLDWYLERMYELFRSDAANVPK
;
A
#
# COMPACT_ATOMS: atom_id res chain seq x y z
N MET A 1 8.67 20.63 -1.31
CA MET A 1 8.13 20.10 -2.59
C MET A 1 6.77 19.47 -2.30
N SER A 2 5.73 19.92 -3.00
CA SER A 2 4.37 19.37 -2.93
C SER A 2 4.22 18.17 -3.87
N LEU A 3 3.34 17.22 -3.53
CA LEU A 3 2.92 16.17 -4.47
C LEU A 3 2.24 16.80 -5.69
N THR A 4 2.53 16.28 -6.88
CA THR A 4 1.88 16.66 -8.12
C THR A 4 0.55 15.90 -8.28
N GLU A 5 -0.29 16.35 -9.22
CA GLU A 5 -1.53 15.62 -9.55
C GLU A 5 -1.24 14.21 -10.09
N ARG A 6 -0.11 14.03 -10.80
CA ARG A 6 0.31 12.71 -11.27
C ARG A 6 0.69 11.79 -10.11
N ASP A 7 1.37 12.31 -9.10
CA ASP A 7 1.71 11.53 -7.89
C ASP A 7 0.44 11.08 -7.17
N ARG A 8 -0.55 11.98 -7.07
CA ARG A 8 -1.85 11.66 -6.49
C ARG A 8 -2.54 10.53 -7.24
N LEU A 9 -2.62 10.62 -8.58
CA LEU A 9 -3.24 9.57 -9.39
C LEU A 9 -2.53 8.22 -9.26
N ALA A 10 -1.20 8.20 -9.19
CA ALA A 10 -0.45 6.97 -8.96
C ALA A 10 -0.78 6.35 -7.60
N PHE A 11 -0.83 7.17 -6.55
CA PHE A 11 -1.23 6.72 -5.22
C PHE A 11 -2.66 6.19 -5.14
N GLU A 12 -3.60 6.80 -5.88
CA GLU A 12 -4.98 6.30 -6.00
C GLU A 12 -5.02 4.92 -6.70
N GLN A 13 -4.24 4.74 -7.77
CA GLN A 13 -4.14 3.45 -8.47
C GLN A 13 -3.51 2.36 -7.60
N PHE A 14 -2.51 2.70 -6.79
CA PHE A 14 -1.89 1.76 -5.87
C PHE A 14 -2.90 1.29 -4.82
N GLU A 15 -3.65 2.23 -4.24
CA GLU A 15 -4.68 1.92 -3.25
C GLU A 15 -5.78 1.02 -3.83
N GLU A 16 -6.23 1.29 -5.05
CA GLU A 16 -7.21 0.46 -5.76
C GLU A 16 -6.68 -0.97 -5.99
N SER A 17 -5.42 -1.09 -6.42
CA SER A 17 -4.77 -2.40 -6.62
C SER A 17 -4.66 -3.20 -5.32
N TRP A 18 -4.28 -2.56 -4.21
CA TRP A 18 -4.15 -3.25 -2.93
C TRP A 18 -5.50 -3.60 -2.33
N SER A 19 -6.47 -2.69 -2.33
CA SER A 19 -7.81 -2.93 -1.75
C SER A 19 -8.59 -4.08 -2.41
N THR A 20 -8.27 -4.41 -3.66
CA THR A 20 -8.85 -5.53 -4.42
C THR A 20 -8.03 -6.82 -4.33
N ASN A 21 -6.86 -6.79 -3.65
CA ASN A 21 -6.01 -7.95 -3.47
C ASN A 21 -6.55 -8.90 -2.38
N THR A 22 -7.05 -10.05 -2.81
CA THR A 22 -7.62 -11.07 -1.93
C THR A 22 -6.58 -11.74 -1.03
N GLU A 23 -5.33 -11.88 -1.48
CA GLU A 23 -4.26 -12.45 -0.66
C GLU A 23 -3.90 -11.52 0.50
N LEU A 24 -3.77 -10.22 0.25
CA LEU A 24 -3.55 -9.24 1.31
C LEU A 24 -4.72 -9.21 2.31
N ARG A 25 -5.95 -9.33 1.82
CA ARG A 25 -7.15 -9.42 2.66
C ARG A 25 -7.10 -10.66 3.57
N ASP A 26 -6.74 -11.82 3.04
CA ASP A 26 -6.62 -13.06 3.81
C ASP A 26 -5.50 -12.96 4.86
N VAL A 27 -4.36 -12.38 4.50
CA VAL A 27 -3.26 -12.14 5.45
C VAL A 27 -3.72 -11.21 6.58
N ALA A 28 -4.38 -10.08 6.26
CA ALA A 28 -4.87 -9.13 7.26
C ALA A 28 -5.91 -9.75 8.22
N ASN A 29 -6.77 -10.63 7.72
CA ASN A 29 -7.80 -11.30 8.53
C ASN A 29 -7.21 -12.37 9.44
N ASN A 30 -6.16 -13.06 9.01
CA ASN A 30 -5.56 -14.17 9.77
C ASN A 30 -4.39 -13.74 10.67
N ASN A 31 -3.86 -12.52 10.52
CA ASN A 31 -2.69 -12.04 11.26
C ASN A 31 -2.96 -10.71 11.99
N ASP A 32 -2.11 -10.39 12.96
CA ASP A 32 -2.01 -9.04 13.53
C ASP A 32 -1.32 -8.07 12.53
N LEU A 33 -1.24 -6.79 12.89
CA LEU A 33 -0.66 -5.77 12.03
C LEU A 33 0.81 -6.06 11.68
N ASP A 34 1.58 -6.61 12.62
CA ASP A 34 2.98 -6.95 12.42
C ASP A 34 3.14 -8.11 11.44
N GLY A 35 2.29 -9.13 11.52
CA GLY A 35 2.25 -10.22 10.53
C GLY A 35 1.81 -9.73 9.14
N PHE A 36 0.82 -8.83 9.08
CA PHE A 36 0.39 -8.22 7.83
C PHE A 36 1.47 -7.36 7.17
N ARG A 37 2.24 -6.61 7.98
CA ARG A 37 3.34 -5.74 7.52
C ARG A 37 4.34 -6.49 6.65
N LEU A 38 4.70 -7.72 7.02
CA LEU A 38 5.70 -8.49 6.28
C LEU A 38 5.28 -8.77 4.83
N GLU A 39 4.00 -9.05 4.59
CA GLU A 39 3.49 -9.28 3.24
C GLU A 39 3.19 -7.96 2.53
N PHE A 40 2.64 -6.98 3.25
CA PHE A 40 2.33 -5.67 2.67
C PHE A 40 3.60 -4.94 2.19
N GLU A 41 4.71 -5.03 2.93
CA GLU A 41 5.99 -4.44 2.52
C GLU A 41 6.53 -5.01 1.20
N LYS A 42 6.30 -6.31 0.93
CA LYS A 42 6.70 -6.94 -0.33
C LYS A 42 5.84 -6.43 -1.48
N VAL A 43 4.53 -6.41 -1.28
CA VAL A 43 3.58 -5.92 -2.29
C VAL A 43 3.84 -4.45 -2.59
N PHE A 44 4.04 -3.63 -1.56
CA PHE A 44 4.37 -2.20 -1.70
C PHE A 44 5.63 -2.00 -2.57
N LYS A 45 6.72 -2.71 -2.27
CA LYS A 45 7.96 -2.62 -3.06
C LYS A 45 7.76 -3.07 -4.50
N SER A 46 7.02 -4.17 -4.73
CA SER A 46 6.70 -4.64 -6.08
C SER A 46 5.91 -3.59 -6.85
N THR A 47 4.84 -3.05 -6.26
CA THR A 47 3.99 -2.03 -6.90
C THR A 47 4.79 -0.79 -7.29
N VAL A 48 5.71 -0.34 -6.42
CA VAL A 48 6.59 0.80 -6.71
C VAL A 48 7.54 0.50 -7.88
N LEU A 49 8.13 -0.70 -7.93
CA LEU A 49 8.99 -1.13 -9.04
C LEU A 49 8.22 -1.27 -10.35
N ASP A 50 7.03 -1.87 -10.31
CA ASP A 50 6.18 -2.07 -11.49
C ASP A 50 5.67 -0.74 -12.09
N ASN A 51 5.71 0.34 -11.30
CA ASN A 51 5.34 1.69 -11.72
C ASN A 51 6.54 2.62 -11.97
N GLU A 52 7.77 2.11 -11.93
CA GLU A 52 8.99 2.89 -12.18
C GLU A 52 8.95 3.55 -13.56
N GLU A 53 8.63 2.80 -14.62
CA GLU A 53 8.56 3.33 -15.99
C GLU A 53 7.43 4.35 -16.18
N ALA A 54 6.34 4.22 -15.42
CA ALA A 54 5.17 5.07 -15.52
C ALA A 54 5.33 6.38 -14.71
N ASN A 55 6.10 6.35 -13.63
CA ASN A 55 6.24 7.47 -12.72
C ASN A 55 7.63 7.54 -12.04
N GLN A 56 8.64 7.81 -12.86
CA GLN A 56 10.04 7.87 -12.43
C GLN A 56 10.29 8.84 -11.26
N ASP A 57 9.64 10.03 -11.26
CA ASP A 57 9.81 11.01 -10.17
C ASP A 57 9.32 10.48 -8.81
N LEU A 58 8.21 9.73 -8.82
CA LEU A 58 7.67 9.11 -7.61
C LEU A 58 8.56 7.95 -7.14
N TYR A 59 9.02 7.12 -8.08
CA TYR A 59 9.95 6.04 -7.81
C TYR A 59 11.25 6.57 -7.20
N ASP A 60 11.90 7.55 -7.84
CA ASP A 60 13.12 8.20 -7.38
C ASP A 60 12.95 8.77 -5.97
N ARG A 61 11.76 9.32 -5.67
CA ARG A 61 11.48 9.84 -4.33
C ARG A 61 11.33 8.74 -3.28
N ILE A 62 10.61 7.66 -3.59
CA ILE A 62 10.47 6.52 -2.66
C ILE A 62 11.83 5.82 -2.48
N TYR A 63 12.65 5.74 -3.52
CA TYR A 63 13.96 5.09 -3.47
C TYR A 63 15.02 5.93 -2.74
N ASN A 64 15.08 7.24 -2.99
CA ASN A 64 16.12 8.11 -2.42
C ASN A 64 15.78 8.70 -1.05
N ASP A 65 14.52 8.67 -0.62
CA ASP A 65 14.08 9.16 0.69
C ASP A 65 13.42 8.03 1.50
N GLU A 66 14.26 7.28 2.23
CA GLU A 66 13.82 6.18 3.10
C GLU A 66 12.79 6.63 4.15
N GLN A 67 12.88 7.87 4.65
CA GLN A 67 11.92 8.41 5.61
C GLN A 67 10.57 8.69 4.95
N PHE A 68 10.56 9.16 3.71
CA PHE A 68 9.34 9.30 2.92
C PHE A 68 8.73 7.93 2.61
N ALA A 69 9.52 6.98 2.12
CA ALA A 69 9.07 5.62 1.85
C ALA A 69 8.44 4.97 3.07
N LYS A 70 9.12 5.04 4.23
CA LYS A 70 8.60 4.51 5.49
C LYS A 70 7.28 5.15 5.90
N ARG A 71 7.13 6.48 5.77
CA ARG A 71 5.88 7.17 6.09
C ARG A 71 4.73 6.76 5.18
N VAL A 72 4.99 6.64 3.88
CA VAL A 72 3.99 6.19 2.90
C VAL A 72 3.58 4.75 3.20
N LEU A 73 4.55 3.86 3.41
CA LEU A 73 4.33 2.47 3.79
C LEU A 73 3.49 2.36 5.07
N ASP A 74 3.89 3.02 6.15
CA ASP A 74 3.20 2.95 7.44
C ASP A 74 1.76 3.46 7.33
N TRP A 75 1.54 4.55 6.58
CA TRP A 75 0.20 5.10 6.34
C TRP A 75 -0.72 4.12 5.60
N TYR A 76 -0.23 3.53 4.50
CA TYR A 76 -1.01 2.57 3.74
C TYR A 76 -1.19 1.24 4.47
N LEU A 77 -0.20 0.81 5.25
CA LEU A 77 -0.28 -0.40 6.05
C LEU A 77 -1.48 -0.35 6.99
N GLU A 78 -1.59 0.70 7.80
CA GLU A 78 -2.70 0.89 8.74
C GLU A 78 -4.03 0.95 7.99
N ARG A 79 -4.09 1.75 6.93
CA ARG A 79 -5.30 1.96 6.13
C ARG A 79 -5.81 0.65 5.47
N MET A 80 -4.94 -0.12 4.85
CA MET A 80 -5.32 -1.39 4.19
C MET A 80 -5.71 -2.45 5.22
N TYR A 81 -4.99 -2.53 6.34
CA TYR A 81 -5.32 -3.44 7.42
C TYR A 81 -6.71 -3.17 8.00
N GLU A 82 -7.02 -1.90 8.28
CA GLU A 82 -8.34 -1.48 8.77
C GLU A 82 -9.45 -1.72 7.74
N LEU A 83 -9.18 -1.43 6.46
CA LEU A 83 -10.12 -1.67 5.36
C LEU A 83 -10.54 -3.15 5.32
N PHE A 84 -9.56 -4.06 5.27
CA PHE A 84 -9.85 -5.49 5.14
C PHE A 84 -10.57 -6.07 6.36
N ARG A 85 -10.22 -5.62 7.57
CA ARG A 85 -10.87 -6.08 8.79
C ARG A 85 -12.26 -5.49 9.01
N SER A 86 -12.48 -4.26 8.58
CA SER A 86 -13.80 -3.64 8.59
C SER A 86 -14.74 -4.33 7.61
N ASP A 87 -14.25 -4.70 6.43
CA ASP A 87 -15.00 -5.52 5.48
C ASP A 87 -15.36 -6.88 6.07
N ALA A 88 -14.41 -7.57 6.70
CA ALA A 88 -14.65 -8.87 7.33
C ALA A 88 -15.68 -8.80 8.48
N ALA A 89 -15.70 -7.71 9.25
CA ALA A 89 -16.70 -7.47 10.29
C ALA A 89 -18.11 -7.25 9.74
N ASN A 90 -18.22 -6.82 8.48
CA ASN A 90 -19.49 -6.54 7.79
C ASN A 90 -20.00 -7.71 6.93
N VAL A 91 -19.30 -8.85 6.89
CA VAL A 91 -19.83 -10.08 6.26
C VAL A 91 -20.70 -10.82 7.28
N PRO A 92 -22.04 -10.85 7.13
CA PRO A 92 -22.87 -11.67 8.01
C PRO A 92 -22.49 -13.15 7.83
N LYS A 93 -22.18 -13.82 8.95
CA LYS A 93 -21.90 -15.26 9.03
C LYS A 93 -23.10 -16.10 8.60
#